data_AF-A0A1I3FZD5-F1
#
_entry.id   AF-A0A1I3FZD5-F1
#
_cell.length_a   1.000
_cell.length_b   1.000
_cell.length_c   1.000
_cell.angle_alpha   90.00
_cell.angle_beta   90.00
_cell.angle_gamma   90.00
#
_symmetry.space_group_name_H-M   'P 1'
#
loop_
_entity.id
_entity.type
_entity.pdbx_description
1 polymer ?
#
loop_
_entity_poly.entity_id
_entity_poly.type
_entity_poly.pdbx_seq_one_letter_code
_entity_poly.pdbx_strand_id
1 'polypeptide(L)'
;MDLLTEGLAPYVEIKLRAVHQDNWVRIVSNSFRDDRGRVNGQSVDWDAQALLTVMWDQWNTVFRNELGHFERSLVSELREVRNRWAHQQSFEFDDAFRVLDSVDRLLTAIHAENVEIVKHEKSDLLESHVADAVNTQVQRNAFQRNKWWVIAIYTFCCGLIIVHGINAGKAGNYALISVVFLVFLYLIYQQFKMEPPLLFGPRECRRCHRIIYRKMCPYCEATE
;
A
#
# COMPACT_ATOMS: atom_id res chain seq x y z
N MET A 1 -12.11 -1.73 7.38
CA MET A 1 -13.14 -2.72 7.80
C MET A 1 -14.39 -2.05 8.33
N ASP A 2 -14.27 -0.83 8.86
CA ASP A 2 -15.42 -0.07 9.37
C ASP A 2 -16.39 0.31 8.25
N LEU A 3 -15.88 0.79 7.10
CA LEU A 3 -16.73 1.08 5.91
C LEU A 3 -17.51 -0.15 5.43
N LEU A 4 -16.91 -1.35 5.47
CA LEU A 4 -17.63 -2.59 5.17
C LEU A 4 -18.77 -2.81 6.18
N THR A 5 -18.48 -2.63 7.46
CA THR A 5 -19.45 -2.83 8.55
C THR A 5 -20.62 -1.87 8.43
N GLU A 6 -20.33 -0.59 8.22
CA GLU A 6 -21.30 0.48 8.04
C GLU A 6 -22.22 0.24 6.83
N GLY A 7 -21.66 -0.16 5.68
CA GLY A 7 -22.45 -0.40 4.47
C GLY A 7 -23.26 -1.69 4.51
N LEU A 8 -22.76 -2.71 5.19
CA LEU A 8 -23.33 -4.06 5.17
C LEU A 8 -24.37 -4.30 6.27
N ALA A 9 -24.20 -3.68 7.44
CA ALA A 9 -25.08 -3.91 8.60
C ALA A 9 -26.56 -3.63 8.31
N PRO A 10 -26.96 -2.50 7.69
CA PRO A 10 -28.37 -2.22 7.41
C PRO A 10 -29.00 -3.28 6.50
N TYR A 11 -28.29 -3.69 5.44
CA TYR A 11 -28.76 -4.72 4.52
C TYR A 11 -28.96 -6.07 5.23
N VAL A 12 -27.97 -6.51 6.01
CA VAL A 12 -28.02 -7.79 6.72
C VAL A 12 -29.17 -7.82 7.73
N GLU A 13 -29.36 -6.75 8.50
CA GLU A 13 -30.47 -6.67 9.45
C GLU A 13 -31.84 -6.74 8.76
N ILE A 14 -32.05 -5.97 7.69
CA ILE A 14 -33.31 -5.95 6.95
C ILE A 14 -33.64 -7.35 6.44
N LYS A 15 -32.67 -8.05 5.85
CA LYS A 15 -32.89 -9.40 5.30
C LYS A 15 -33.13 -10.45 6.39
N LEU A 16 -32.38 -10.38 7.50
CA LEU A 16 -32.60 -11.28 8.63
C LEU A 16 -33.99 -11.09 9.24
N ARG A 17 -34.42 -9.84 9.44
CA ARG A 17 -35.77 -9.53 9.96
C ARG A 17 -36.86 -9.97 8.99
N ALA A 18 -36.67 -9.80 7.69
CA ALA A 18 -37.64 -10.22 6.69
C ALA A 18 -37.88 -11.74 6.68
N VAL A 19 -36.82 -12.54 6.86
CA VAL A 19 -36.92 -14.01 6.83
C VAL A 19 -37.26 -14.61 8.19
N HIS A 20 -36.63 -14.13 9.26
CA HIS A 20 -36.72 -14.74 10.60
C HIS A 20 -37.65 -13.98 11.58
N GLN A 21 -38.17 -12.81 11.17
CA GLN A 21 -39.08 -11.99 11.98
C GLN A 21 -38.50 -11.75 13.38
N ASP A 22 -39.28 -11.88 14.45
CA ASP A 22 -38.85 -11.63 15.84
C ASP A 22 -37.70 -12.54 16.31
N ASN A 23 -37.45 -13.67 15.63
CA ASN A 23 -36.39 -14.61 16.00
C ASN A 23 -35.01 -14.25 15.42
N TRP A 24 -34.90 -13.20 14.62
CA TRP A 24 -33.67 -12.86 13.91
C TRP A 24 -32.46 -12.68 14.85
N VAL A 25 -32.66 -12.05 16.00
CA VAL A 25 -31.60 -11.85 17.02
C VAL A 25 -31.06 -13.17 17.56
N ARG A 26 -31.95 -14.16 17.75
CA ARG A 26 -31.56 -15.50 18.19
C ARG A 26 -30.75 -16.23 17.11
N ILE A 27 -31.10 -16.03 15.84
CA ILE A 27 -30.33 -16.60 14.71
C ILE A 27 -28.93 -16.01 14.68
N VAL A 28 -28.80 -14.70 14.83
CA VAL A 28 -27.49 -14.02 14.94
C VAL A 28 -26.70 -14.56 16.13
N SER A 29 -27.33 -14.69 17.29
CA SER A 29 -26.68 -15.24 18.49
C SER A 29 -26.16 -16.67 18.28
N ASN A 30 -26.92 -17.51 17.56
CA ASN A 30 -26.55 -18.89 17.29
C ASN A 30 -25.37 -19.03 16.31
N SER A 31 -25.12 -18.02 15.48
CA SER A 31 -23.92 -17.97 14.63
C SER A 31 -22.63 -17.77 15.44
N PHE A 32 -22.73 -17.36 16.71
CA PHE A 32 -21.59 -17.19 17.60
C PHE A 32 -21.65 -18.22 18.73
N ARG A 33 -20.76 -19.22 18.70
CA ARG A 33 -20.77 -20.30 19.69
C ARG A 33 -20.39 -19.82 21.11
N ASP A 34 -19.48 -18.84 21.22
CA ASP A 34 -18.87 -18.44 22.50
C ASP A 34 -19.08 -16.96 22.89
N ASP A 35 -19.69 -16.13 22.03
CA ASP A 35 -19.68 -14.68 22.22
C ASP A 35 -21.08 -14.10 22.46
N ARG A 36 -21.57 -14.35 23.67
CA ARG A 36 -22.89 -13.88 24.13
C ARG A 36 -22.94 -12.38 24.45
N GLY A 37 -21.81 -11.67 24.37
CA GLY A 37 -21.70 -10.23 24.68
C GLY A 37 -22.16 -9.30 23.57
N ARG A 38 -22.31 -9.78 22.33
CA ARG A 38 -22.65 -8.95 21.15
C ARG A 38 -24.13 -8.59 21.02
N VAL A 39 -24.99 -9.15 21.85
CA VAL A 39 -26.45 -8.97 21.75
C VAL A 39 -26.98 -8.32 23.01
N ASN A 40 -27.57 -7.13 22.87
CA ASN A 40 -28.24 -6.43 23.96
C ASN A 40 -29.71 -6.20 23.60
N GLY A 41 -30.59 -7.05 24.15
CA GLY A 41 -32.02 -7.03 23.84
C GLY A 41 -32.28 -7.32 22.37
N GLN A 42 -32.76 -6.31 21.62
CA GLN A 42 -32.98 -6.40 20.17
C GLN A 42 -31.87 -5.75 19.33
N SER A 43 -30.84 -5.21 19.98
CA SER A 43 -29.69 -4.62 19.29
C SER A 43 -28.53 -5.60 19.22
N VAL A 44 -27.84 -5.61 18.09
CA VAL A 44 -26.62 -6.38 17.86
C VAL A 44 -25.49 -5.38 17.62
N ASP A 45 -24.37 -5.55 18.34
CA ASP A 45 -23.15 -4.82 18.05
C ASP A 45 -22.44 -5.46 16.85
N TRP A 46 -22.46 -4.76 15.72
CA TRP A 46 -21.91 -5.26 14.47
C TRP A 46 -20.45 -4.86 14.33
N ASP A 47 -19.60 -5.89 14.21
CA ASP A 47 -18.26 -5.76 13.65
C ASP A 47 -18.18 -6.51 12.30
N ALA A 48 -17.12 -6.26 11.53
CA ALA A 48 -16.92 -6.91 10.24
C ALA A 48 -16.94 -8.44 10.31
N GLN A 49 -16.45 -9.04 11.40
CA GLN A 49 -16.44 -10.50 11.54
C GLN A 49 -17.82 -11.06 11.82
N ALA A 50 -18.55 -10.40 12.70
CA ALA A 50 -19.89 -10.76 13.09
C ALA A 50 -20.78 -10.76 11.85
N LEU A 51 -20.77 -9.67 11.08
CA LEU A 51 -21.51 -9.55 9.84
C LEU A 51 -21.15 -10.64 8.83
N LEU A 52 -19.87 -10.79 8.52
CA LEU A 52 -19.44 -11.75 7.51
C LEU A 52 -19.70 -13.21 7.94
N THR A 53 -19.63 -13.50 9.24
CA THR A 53 -19.95 -14.83 9.79
C THR A 53 -21.44 -15.13 9.69
N VAL A 54 -22.29 -14.19 10.08
CA VAL A 54 -23.75 -14.33 9.96
C VAL A 54 -24.16 -14.47 8.50
N MET A 55 -23.59 -13.66 7.60
CA MET A 55 -23.83 -13.80 6.16
C MET A 55 -23.44 -15.17 5.63
N TRP A 56 -22.28 -15.69 6.06
CA TRP A 56 -21.83 -17.01 5.66
C TRP A 56 -22.78 -18.12 6.14
N ASP A 57 -23.15 -18.09 7.43
CA ASP A 57 -24.00 -19.13 8.03
C ASP A 57 -25.43 -19.10 7.49
N GLN A 58 -25.98 -17.91 7.27
CA GLN A 58 -27.34 -17.71 6.76
C GLN A 58 -27.40 -17.58 5.24
N TRP A 59 -26.31 -17.87 4.51
CA TRP A 59 -26.24 -17.68 3.07
C TRP A 59 -27.41 -18.33 2.32
N ASN A 60 -27.61 -19.63 2.54
CA ASN A 60 -28.62 -20.41 1.84
C ASN A 60 -30.06 -20.05 2.24
N THR A 61 -30.25 -19.52 3.44
CA THR A 61 -31.58 -19.23 3.98
C THR A 61 -32.03 -17.82 3.65
N VAL A 62 -31.10 -16.86 3.66
CA VAL A 62 -31.41 -15.43 3.64
C VAL A 62 -30.90 -14.75 2.36
N PHE A 63 -29.67 -15.04 1.93
CA PHE A 63 -28.99 -14.22 0.92
C PHE A 63 -28.98 -14.82 -0.48
N ARG A 64 -29.09 -16.15 -0.62
CA ARG A 64 -28.90 -16.85 -1.91
C ARG A 64 -29.86 -16.46 -3.03
N ASN A 65 -30.99 -15.84 -2.71
CA ASN A 65 -32.00 -15.46 -3.70
C ASN A 65 -31.68 -14.12 -4.36
N GLU A 66 -30.84 -13.28 -3.71
CA GLU A 66 -30.45 -11.96 -4.21
C GLU A 66 -28.97 -11.89 -4.54
N LEU A 67 -28.13 -12.65 -3.84
CA LEU A 67 -26.68 -12.71 -4.02
C LEU A 67 -26.27 -14.09 -4.54
N GLY A 68 -25.35 -14.11 -5.50
CA GLY A 68 -24.91 -15.31 -6.20
C GLY A 68 -23.66 -15.95 -5.63
N HIS A 69 -23.11 -16.90 -6.38
CA HIS A 69 -21.87 -17.59 -5.99
C HIS A 69 -20.67 -16.65 -5.89
N PHE A 70 -20.66 -15.57 -6.69
CA PHE A 70 -19.59 -14.60 -6.69
C PHE A 70 -19.50 -13.86 -5.36
N GLU A 71 -20.61 -13.28 -4.90
CA GLU A 71 -20.68 -12.54 -3.63
C GLU A 71 -20.40 -13.47 -2.43
N ARG A 72 -20.84 -14.73 -2.49
CA ARG A 72 -20.49 -15.72 -1.46
C ARG A 72 -18.98 -15.91 -1.33
N SER A 73 -18.29 -15.92 -2.47
CA SER A 73 -16.84 -16.08 -2.53
C SER A 73 -16.15 -14.84 -1.95
N LEU A 74 -16.66 -13.63 -2.23
CA LEU A 74 -16.18 -12.39 -1.63
C LEU A 74 -16.36 -12.39 -0.10
N VAL A 75 -17.50 -12.84 0.41
CA VAL A 75 -17.71 -12.97 1.86
C VAL A 75 -16.69 -13.91 2.49
N SER A 76 -16.40 -15.06 1.86
CA SER A 76 -15.37 -15.99 2.33
C SER A 76 -13.98 -15.34 2.36
N GLU A 77 -13.60 -14.67 1.27
CA GLU A 77 -12.32 -13.99 1.14
C GLU A 77 -12.15 -12.91 2.23
N LEU A 78 -13.16 -12.06 2.43
CA LEU A 78 -13.11 -11.00 3.44
C LEU A 78 -13.00 -11.56 4.87
N ARG A 79 -13.61 -12.71 5.16
CA ARG A 79 -13.45 -13.40 6.46
C ARG A 79 -12.02 -13.86 6.66
N GLU A 80 -11.42 -14.46 5.63
CA GLU A 80 -10.02 -14.90 5.71
C GLU A 80 -9.09 -13.72 5.94
N VAL A 81 -9.26 -12.63 5.20
CA VAL A 81 -8.41 -11.44 5.35
C VAL A 81 -8.57 -10.83 6.74
N ARG A 82 -9.81 -10.67 7.24
CA ARG A 82 -10.05 -10.22 8.63
C ARG A 82 -9.30 -11.12 9.60
N ASN A 83 -9.42 -12.44 9.44
CA ASN A 83 -8.77 -13.39 10.34
C ASN A 83 -7.24 -13.25 10.32
N ARG A 84 -6.63 -13.11 9.14
CA ARG A 84 -5.18 -12.83 9.01
C ARG A 84 -4.78 -11.54 9.71
N TRP A 85 -5.58 -10.49 9.55
CA TRP A 85 -5.34 -9.20 10.22
C TRP A 85 -5.41 -9.30 11.75
N ALA A 86 -6.39 -10.05 12.28
CA ALA A 86 -6.51 -10.30 13.72
C ALA A 86 -5.32 -11.10 14.28
N HIS A 87 -4.67 -11.91 13.45
CA HIS A 87 -3.43 -12.64 13.78
C HIS A 87 -2.15 -11.85 13.50
N GLN A 88 -2.24 -10.54 13.21
CA GLN A 88 -1.09 -9.65 12.98
C GLN A 88 -0.15 -10.15 11.86
N GLN A 89 -0.70 -10.80 10.84
CA GLN A 89 0.10 -11.23 9.69
C GLN A 89 0.54 -10.02 8.85
N SER A 90 1.64 -10.18 8.11
CA SER A 90 2.13 -9.17 7.17
C SER A 90 1.05 -8.84 6.14
N PHE A 91 0.93 -7.56 5.81
CA PHE A 91 -0.11 -7.04 4.93
C PHE A 91 0.54 -6.12 3.91
N GLU A 92 0.47 -6.47 2.63
CA GLU A 92 1.10 -5.73 1.53
C GLU A 92 0.10 -4.83 0.80
N PHE A 93 0.59 -4.01 -0.13
CA PHE A 93 -0.27 -3.15 -0.97
C PHE A 93 -1.32 -3.98 -1.74
N ASP A 94 -0.93 -5.11 -2.32
CA ASP A 94 -1.83 -5.95 -3.11
C ASP A 94 -2.96 -6.52 -2.24
N ASP A 95 -2.68 -6.89 -0.98
CA ASP A 95 -3.69 -7.33 -0.03
C ASP A 95 -4.67 -6.21 0.30
N ALA A 96 -4.17 -5.01 0.58
CA ALA A 96 -4.99 -3.84 0.88
C ALA A 96 -5.92 -3.48 -0.28
N PHE A 97 -5.35 -3.43 -1.49
CA PHE A 97 -6.09 -3.14 -2.71
C PHE A 97 -7.13 -4.22 -3.00
N ARG A 98 -6.77 -5.50 -2.84
CA ARG A 98 -7.70 -6.62 -3.02
C ARG A 98 -8.86 -6.58 -2.04
N VAL A 99 -8.60 -6.26 -0.76
CA VAL A 99 -9.67 -6.09 0.24
C VAL A 99 -10.63 -4.98 -0.17
N LEU A 100 -10.11 -3.80 -0.53
CA LEU A 100 -10.95 -2.68 -0.95
C LEU A 100 -11.76 -3.02 -2.20
N ASP A 101 -11.19 -3.75 -3.17
CA ASP A 101 -11.92 -4.23 -4.35
C ASP A 101 -13.04 -5.22 -3.99
N SER A 102 -12.75 -6.17 -3.09
CA SER A 102 -13.75 -7.14 -2.62
C SER A 102 -14.87 -6.49 -1.81
N VAL A 103 -14.56 -5.48 -0.99
CA VAL A 103 -15.56 -4.66 -0.28
C VAL A 103 -16.41 -3.86 -1.27
N ASP A 104 -15.79 -3.14 -2.21
CA ASP A 104 -16.48 -2.35 -3.23
C ASP A 104 -17.47 -3.20 -4.03
N ARG A 105 -17.04 -4.36 -4.52
CA ARG A 105 -17.90 -5.28 -5.28
C ARG A 105 -19.06 -5.83 -4.46
N LEU A 106 -18.80 -6.22 -3.20
CA LEU A 106 -19.84 -6.74 -2.31
C LEU A 106 -20.87 -5.66 -1.97
N LEU A 107 -20.41 -4.46 -1.61
CA LEU A 107 -21.28 -3.33 -1.28
C LEU A 107 -22.06 -2.83 -2.51
N THR A 108 -21.44 -2.87 -3.70
CA THR A 108 -22.12 -2.57 -4.97
C THR A 108 -23.25 -3.57 -5.25
N ALA A 109 -23.03 -4.87 -5.02
CA ALA A 109 -24.05 -5.90 -5.25
C ALA A 109 -25.30 -5.69 -4.37
N ILE A 110 -25.14 -5.14 -3.16
CA ILE A 110 -26.25 -4.83 -2.25
C ILE A 110 -26.75 -3.38 -2.37
N HIS A 111 -26.19 -2.57 -3.28
CA HIS A 111 -26.51 -1.15 -3.44
C HIS A 111 -26.36 -0.33 -2.15
N ALA A 112 -25.27 -0.56 -1.39
CA ALA A 112 -25.03 0.17 -0.15
C ALA A 112 -24.74 1.67 -0.40
N GLU A 113 -25.13 2.53 0.54
CA GLU A 113 -25.04 3.99 0.41
C GLU A 113 -23.58 4.49 0.37
N ASN A 114 -22.67 3.80 1.05
CA ASN A 114 -21.26 4.21 1.19
C ASN A 114 -20.32 3.59 0.13
N VAL A 115 -20.86 2.97 -0.93
CA VAL A 115 -20.04 2.36 -2.01
C VAL A 115 -19.07 3.37 -2.62
N GLU A 116 -19.51 4.60 -2.87
CA GLU A 116 -18.67 5.63 -3.49
C GLU A 116 -17.50 6.04 -2.58
N ILE A 117 -17.68 5.99 -1.25
CA ILE A 117 -16.59 6.23 -0.29
C ILE A 117 -15.52 5.14 -0.43
N VAL A 118 -15.94 3.87 -0.50
CA VAL A 118 -14.99 2.75 -0.68
C VAL A 118 -14.26 2.83 -2.02
N LYS A 119 -14.95 3.22 -3.10
CA LYS A 119 -14.33 3.43 -4.41
C LYS A 119 -13.28 4.54 -4.37
N HIS A 120 -13.56 5.64 -3.67
CA HIS A 120 -12.61 6.73 -3.48
C HIS A 120 -11.36 6.25 -2.74
N GLU A 121 -11.53 5.58 -1.60
CA GLU A 121 -10.41 5.01 -0.82
C GLU A 121 -9.57 4.02 -1.64
N LYS A 122 -10.21 3.22 -2.50
CA LYS A 122 -9.52 2.29 -3.42
C LYS A 122 -8.68 3.04 -4.46
N SER A 123 -9.23 4.09 -5.07
CA SER A 123 -8.52 4.93 -6.04
C SER A 123 -7.35 5.67 -5.39
N ASP A 124 -7.57 6.30 -4.23
CA ASP A 124 -6.53 7.01 -3.48
C ASP A 124 -5.35 6.11 -3.12
N LEU A 125 -5.64 4.88 -2.68
CA LEU A 125 -4.61 3.89 -2.36
C LEU A 125 -3.74 3.58 -3.59
N LEU A 126 -4.38 3.38 -4.76
CA LEU A 126 -3.69 3.09 -6.01
C LEU A 126 -2.88 4.31 -6.50
N GLU A 127 -3.49 5.49 -6.51
CA GLU A 127 -2.83 6.74 -6.94
C GLU A 127 -1.58 7.01 -6.10
N SER A 128 -1.69 6.86 -4.77
CA SER A 128 -0.55 7.04 -3.87
C SER A 128 0.56 6.02 -4.14
N HIS A 129 0.22 4.75 -4.39
CA HIS A 129 1.22 3.72 -4.70
C HIS A 129 1.94 4.00 -6.04
N VAL A 130 1.18 4.38 -7.06
CA VAL A 130 1.72 4.75 -8.37
C VAL A 130 2.61 5.99 -8.25
N ALA A 131 2.18 7.01 -7.51
CA ALA A 131 2.97 8.21 -7.27
C ALA A 131 4.31 7.89 -6.60
N ASP A 132 4.32 7.05 -5.57
CA ASP A 132 5.54 6.59 -4.90
C ASP A 132 6.48 5.83 -5.87
N ALA A 133 5.92 4.96 -6.71
CA ALA A 133 6.68 4.21 -7.71
C ALA A 133 7.27 5.13 -8.80
N VAL A 134 6.49 6.07 -9.31
CA VAL A 134 6.92 7.05 -10.33
C VAL A 134 8.01 7.96 -9.77
N ASN A 135 7.83 8.50 -8.56
CA ASN A 135 8.83 9.36 -7.92
C ASN A 135 10.17 8.62 -7.77
N THR A 136 10.12 7.36 -7.31
CA THR A 136 11.31 6.51 -7.19
C THR A 136 12.01 6.30 -8.54
N GLN A 137 11.24 6.06 -9.60
CA GLN A 137 11.79 5.88 -10.95
C GLN A 137 12.41 7.17 -11.51
N VAL A 138 11.72 8.30 -11.38
CA VAL A 138 12.20 9.61 -11.84
C VAL A 138 13.53 9.97 -11.19
N GLN A 139 13.64 9.79 -9.87
CA GLN A 139 14.88 10.06 -9.14
C GLN A 139 16.01 9.12 -9.53
N ARG A 140 15.71 7.82 -9.67
CA ARG A 140 16.69 6.84 -10.16
C ARG A 140 17.21 7.23 -11.54
N ASN A 141 16.34 7.61 -12.46
CA ASN A 141 16.72 8.02 -13.81
C ASN A 141 17.54 9.32 -13.80
N ALA A 142 17.15 10.31 -13.01
CA ALA A 142 17.91 11.54 -12.84
C ALA A 142 19.32 11.29 -12.28
N PHE A 143 19.43 10.44 -11.25
CA PHE A 143 20.71 10.03 -10.69
C PHE A 143 21.59 9.30 -11.71
N GLN A 144 21.04 8.34 -12.44
CA GLN A 144 21.79 7.60 -13.47
C GLN A 144 22.29 8.54 -14.57
N ARG A 145 21.44 9.47 -15.04
CA ARG A 145 21.83 10.47 -16.05
C ARG A 145 23.01 11.32 -15.56
N ASN A 146 22.92 11.84 -14.35
CA ASN A 146 23.99 12.67 -13.77
C ASN A 146 25.29 11.87 -13.59
N LYS A 147 25.20 10.62 -13.13
CA LYS A 147 26.36 9.72 -12.99
C LYS A 147 27.08 9.53 -14.33
N TRP A 148 26.35 9.24 -15.40
CA TRP A 148 26.94 9.06 -16.73
C TRP A 148 27.56 10.35 -17.28
N TRP A 149 26.92 11.50 -17.07
CA TRP A 149 27.51 12.80 -17.43
C TRP A 149 28.82 13.07 -16.68
N VAL A 150 28.85 12.82 -15.38
CA VAL A 150 30.07 13.01 -14.56
C VAL A 150 31.18 12.06 -15.01
N ILE A 151 30.87 10.79 -15.28
CA ILE A 151 31.85 9.82 -15.82
C ILE A 151 32.38 10.31 -17.18
N ALA A 152 31.51 10.78 -18.08
CA ALA A 152 31.92 11.30 -19.39
C ALA A 152 32.83 12.54 -19.28
N ILE A 153 32.55 13.45 -18.36
CA ILE A 153 33.40 14.62 -18.10
C ILE A 153 34.78 14.17 -17.58
N TYR A 154 34.82 13.26 -16.61
CA TYR A 154 36.10 12.78 -16.06
C TYR A 154 36.92 11.97 -17.07
N THR A 155 36.29 11.15 -17.92
CA THR A 155 37.01 10.44 -18.99
C THR A 155 37.57 11.40 -20.03
N PHE A 156 36.83 12.46 -20.36
CA PHE A 156 37.33 13.53 -21.24
C PHE A 156 38.51 14.28 -20.61
N CYS A 157 38.43 14.65 -19.32
CA CYS A 157 39.55 15.26 -18.59
C CYS A 157 40.79 14.36 -18.57
N CYS A 158 40.63 13.05 -18.30
CA CYS A 158 41.70 12.07 -18.39
C CYS A 158 42.37 12.06 -19.78
N GLY A 159 41.57 12.10 -20.85
CA GLY A 159 42.07 12.17 -22.23
C GLY A 159 42.90 13.42 -22.51
N LEU A 160 42.42 14.60 -22.08
CA LEU A 160 43.16 15.86 -22.22
C LEU A 160 44.49 15.85 -21.46
N ILE A 161 44.51 15.27 -20.25
CA ILE A 161 45.72 15.13 -19.43
C ILE A 161 46.77 14.25 -20.13
N ILE A 162 46.34 13.14 -20.75
CA ILE A 162 47.22 12.25 -21.53
C ILE A 162 47.81 13.01 -22.74
N VAL A 163 46.96 13.69 -23.52
CA VAL A 163 47.40 14.44 -24.71
C VAL A 163 48.38 15.55 -24.33
N HIS A 164 48.11 16.29 -23.24
CA HIS A 164 49.02 17.31 -22.74
C HIS A 164 50.37 16.70 -22.30
N GLY A 165 50.35 15.55 -21.62
CA GLY A 165 51.55 14.84 -21.20
C GLY A 165 52.43 14.41 -22.39
N ILE A 166 51.82 14.01 -23.51
CA ILE A 166 52.52 13.63 -24.74
C ILE A 166 53.14 14.87 -25.43
N ASN A 167 52.38 15.97 -25.54
CA ASN A 167 52.77 17.12 -26.34
C ASN A 167 53.69 18.14 -25.63
N ALA A 168 53.61 18.25 -24.30
CA ALA A 168 54.26 19.32 -23.54
C ALA A 168 55.21 18.82 -22.42
N GLY A 169 55.47 17.51 -22.36
CA GLY A 169 56.15 16.88 -21.24
C GLY A 169 57.66 17.16 -21.17
N LYS A 170 58.08 17.89 -20.13
CA LYS A 170 59.46 17.87 -19.60
C LYS A 170 59.52 16.89 -18.42
N ALA A 171 60.67 16.27 -18.16
CA ALA A 171 60.81 15.19 -17.16
C ALA A 171 60.16 15.46 -15.78
N GLY A 172 60.20 16.71 -15.28
CA GLY A 172 59.58 17.10 -14.01
C GLY A 172 58.04 17.20 -14.01
N ASN A 173 57.40 17.39 -15.16
CA ASN A 173 55.94 17.59 -15.25
C ASN A 173 55.15 16.28 -15.20
N TYR A 174 55.78 15.13 -15.48
CA TYR A 174 55.10 13.84 -15.55
C TYR A 174 54.60 13.33 -14.18
N ALA A 175 55.31 13.64 -13.09
CA ALA A 175 54.91 13.22 -11.75
C ALA A 175 53.58 13.86 -11.33
N LEU A 176 53.44 15.17 -11.54
CA LEU A 176 52.21 15.90 -11.22
C LEU A 176 51.03 15.45 -12.12
N ILE A 177 51.28 15.25 -13.42
CA ILE A 177 50.30 14.73 -14.37
C ILE A 177 49.79 13.33 -13.95
N SER A 178 50.69 12.45 -13.49
CA SER A 178 50.33 11.10 -13.03
C SER A 178 49.46 11.12 -11.78
N VAL A 179 49.77 11.98 -10.79
CA VAL A 179 48.95 12.13 -9.57
C VAL A 179 47.55 12.61 -9.92
N VAL A 180 47.43 13.64 -10.76
CA VAL A 180 46.12 14.18 -11.17
C VAL A 180 45.31 13.12 -11.94
N PHE A 181 45.95 12.38 -12.84
CA PHE A 181 45.30 11.28 -13.57
C PHE A 181 44.77 10.18 -12.64
N LEU A 182 45.56 9.76 -11.64
CA LEU A 182 45.13 8.77 -10.66
C LEU A 182 43.93 9.26 -9.81
N VAL A 183 43.87 10.55 -9.48
CA VAL A 183 42.71 11.14 -8.79
C VAL A 183 41.46 11.05 -9.66
N PHE A 184 41.53 11.39 -10.96
CA PHE A 184 40.37 11.26 -11.85
C PHE A 184 39.93 9.81 -12.03
N LEU A 185 40.87 8.86 -12.15
CA LEU A 185 40.54 7.42 -12.18
C LEU A 185 39.85 6.98 -10.88
N TYR A 186 40.31 7.45 -9.73
CA TYR A 186 39.68 7.20 -8.45
C TYR A 186 38.25 7.76 -8.38
N LEU A 187 38.04 9.00 -8.85
CA LEU A 187 36.70 9.60 -8.91
C LEU A 187 35.77 8.84 -9.85
N ILE A 188 36.24 8.37 -11.00
CA ILE A 188 35.46 7.51 -11.91
C ILE A 188 35.08 6.20 -11.21
N TYR A 189 36.03 5.55 -10.54
CA TYR A 189 35.77 4.35 -9.75
C TYR A 189 34.72 4.58 -8.66
N GLN A 190 34.79 5.71 -7.98
CA GLN A 190 33.80 6.10 -6.97
C GLN A 190 32.41 6.27 -7.61
N GLN A 191 32.29 6.90 -8.78
CA GLN A 191 31.02 7.04 -9.49
C GLN A 191 30.40 5.68 -9.83
N PHE A 192 31.19 4.69 -10.27
CA PHE A 192 30.68 3.34 -10.54
C PHE A 192 30.17 2.63 -9.29
N LYS A 193 30.78 2.91 -8.12
CA LYS A 193 30.34 2.39 -6.83
C LYS A 193 29.17 3.13 -6.19
N MET A 194 28.79 4.30 -6.70
CA MET A 194 27.66 5.03 -6.12
C MET A 194 26.32 4.41 -6.51
N GLU A 195 25.58 4.02 -5.49
CA GLU A 195 24.17 3.62 -5.59
C GLU A 195 23.28 4.86 -5.62
N PRO A 196 22.12 4.81 -6.32
CA PRO A 196 21.17 5.90 -6.27
C PRO A 196 20.74 6.14 -4.81
N PRO A 197 20.91 7.38 -4.29
CA PRO A 197 20.44 7.68 -2.95
C PRO A 197 18.93 7.47 -2.89
N LEU A 198 18.46 6.83 -1.82
CA LEU A 198 17.04 6.75 -1.46
C LEU A 198 16.57 8.15 -1.03
N LEU A 199 16.40 9.05 -2.00
CA LEU A 199 15.85 10.38 -1.79
C LEU A 199 14.34 10.25 -1.72
N PHE A 200 13.75 10.37 -0.55
CA PHE A 200 12.30 10.54 -0.49
C PHE A 200 12.02 11.99 -0.90
N GLY A 201 11.35 12.17 -2.04
CA GLY A 201 10.79 13.48 -2.40
C GLY A 201 9.78 13.95 -1.35
N PRO A 202 9.33 15.22 -1.40
CA PRO A 202 8.21 15.67 -0.57
C PRO A 202 7.01 14.77 -0.84
N ARG A 203 6.60 14.00 0.16
CA ARG A 203 5.42 13.12 0.12
C ARG A 203 4.57 13.39 1.34
N GLU A 204 3.27 13.19 1.24
CA GLU A 204 2.36 13.37 2.36
C GLU A 204 2.30 12.11 3.23
N CYS A 205 2.35 12.27 4.55
CA CYS A 205 2.21 11.16 5.48
C CYS A 205 0.74 10.72 5.60
N ARG A 206 0.44 9.45 5.32
CA ARG A 206 -0.93 8.90 5.41
C ARG A 206 -1.58 8.95 6.79
N ARG A 207 -0.80 9.00 7.88
CA ARG A 207 -1.32 9.03 9.26
C ARG A 207 -1.57 10.45 9.77
N CYS A 208 -0.80 11.45 9.31
CA CYS A 208 -0.89 12.83 9.83
C CYS A 208 -1.06 13.92 8.76
N HIS A 209 -1.11 13.57 7.48
CA HIS A 209 -1.33 14.47 6.34
C HIS A 209 -0.31 15.63 6.24
N ARG A 210 0.90 15.42 6.79
CA ARG A 210 2.02 16.38 6.71
C ARG A 210 3.02 15.97 5.65
N ILE A 211 3.63 16.94 4.99
CA ILE A 211 4.73 16.70 4.05
C ILE A 211 5.96 16.19 4.82
N ILE A 212 6.48 15.05 4.39
CA ILE A 212 7.65 14.36 4.93
C ILE A 212 8.66 14.08 3.80
N TYR A 213 9.93 14.03 4.19
CA TYR A 213 11.08 13.79 3.30
C TYR A 213 11.87 12.54 3.70
N ARG A 214 11.29 11.68 4.54
CA ARG A 214 11.91 10.45 5.04
C ARG A 214 11.02 9.24 4.77
N LYS A 215 11.59 8.04 4.89
CA LYS A 215 10.86 6.77 4.77
C LYS A 215 9.74 6.68 5.82
N MET A 216 10.10 6.97 7.07
CA MET A 216 9.21 7.00 8.22
C MET A 216 8.79 8.43 8.56
N CYS A 217 7.57 8.59 9.07
CA CYS A 217 7.04 9.90 9.43
C CYS A 217 7.53 10.31 10.82
N PRO A 218 8.36 11.36 10.95
CA PRO A 218 8.89 11.79 12.25
C PRO A 218 7.78 12.29 13.19
N TYR A 219 6.66 12.77 12.64
CA TYR A 219 5.53 13.24 13.43
C TYR A 219 4.69 12.09 14.02
N CYS A 220 4.71 10.92 13.38
CA CYS A 220 3.94 9.76 13.83
C CYS A 220 4.77 8.83 14.73
N GLU A 221 6.09 8.78 14.52
CA GLU A 221 7.00 8.05 15.41
C GLU A 221 7.05 8.66 16.83
N ALA A 222 6.84 9.96 16.97
CA ALA A 222 6.86 10.63 18.27
C ALA A 222 5.57 10.45 19.10
N THR A 223 4.56 9.78 18.55
CA THR A 223 3.23 9.58 19.17
C THR A 223 2.95 8.14 19.61
N GLU A 224 3.96 7.28 19.59
CA GLU A 224 3.97 5.95 20.22
C GLU A 224 4.85 5.98 21.48
#